data_AF-A0A270PCX8-F1
#
_entry.id   AF-A0A270PCX8-F1
#
_cell.length_a   1.000
_cell.length_b   1.000
_cell.length_c   1.000
_cell.angle_alpha   90.00
_cell.angle_beta   90.00
_cell.angle_gamma   90.00
#
_symmetry.space_group_name_H-M   'P 1'
#
loop_
_entity.id
_entity.type
_entity.pdbx_description
1 polymer ?
#
loop_
_entity_poly.entity_id
_entity_poly.type
_entity_poly.pdbx_seq_one_letter_code
_entity_poly.pdbx_strand_id
1 'polypeptide(L)'
;MMIDPESGEPYIPTPSYFLGCFDIYDREETLGEELEKFDPNNVEDREVLILKYCLPRKRSYRQRFLLYKCLEQALQDDDYDFKSLLKYDPESYSSFPDGWDEMENTRAFFEDIFRLATVVWIDDLKKASHEDQSKW
;
A
#
# COMPACT_ATOMS: atom_id res chain seq x y z
N MET A 1 -18.54 10.24 -5.02
CA MET A 1 -17.82 8.96 -4.87
C MET A 1 -16.94 8.87 -6.09
N MET A 2 -15.62 8.91 -5.89
CA MET A 2 -14.69 9.02 -7.00
C MET A 2 -14.79 7.77 -7.89
N ILE A 3 -14.96 7.98 -9.19
CA ILE A 3 -14.85 6.93 -10.19
C ILE A 3 -13.40 6.84 -10.64
N ASP A 4 -12.86 5.63 -10.60
CA ASP A 4 -11.54 5.34 -11.11
C ASP A 4 -11.54 5.45 -12.64
N PRO A 5 -10.74 6.34 -13.24
CA PRO A 5 -10.81 6.60 -14.67
C PRO A 5 -10.25 5.46 -15.54
N GLU A 6 -9.46 4.55 -14.97
CA GLU A 6 -8.88 3.43 -15.71
C GLU A 6 -9.85 2.23 -15.76
N SER A 7 -10.54 1.94 -14.66
CA SER A 7 -11.51 0.84 -14.55
C SER A 7 -12.97 1.24 -14.84
N GLY A 8 -13.33 2.51 -14.67
CA GLY A 8 -14.72 2.97 -14.74
C GLY A 8 -15.57 2.62 -13.52
N GLU A 9 -14.96 2.02 -12.49
CA GLU A 9 -15.62 1.55 -11.27
C GLU A 9 -15.43 2.53 -10.10
N PRO A 10 -16.27 2.44 -9.05
CA PRO A 10 -16.05 3.17 -7.81
C PRO A 10 -14.65 2.91 -7.23
N TYR A 11 -13.91 3.98 -6.94
CA TYR A 11 -12.63 3.86 -6.25
C TYR A 11 -12.84 3.71 -4.75
N ILE A 12 -12.74 2.49 -4.26
CA ILE A 12 -12.88 2.13 -2.85
C ILE A 12 -11.50 1.67 -2.35
N PRO A 13 -10.66 2.57 -1.79
CA PRO A 13 -9.33 2.18 -1.33
C PRO A 13 -9.42 1.31 -0.08
N THR A 14 -8.49 0.36 0.01
CA THR A 14 -8.18 -0.41 1.21
C THR A 14 -6.67 -0.32 1.47
N PRO A 15 -6.19 -0.59 2.70
CA PRO A 15 -4.75 -0.62 2.95
C PRO A 15 -4.00 -1.63 2.06
N SER A 16 -4.64 -2.72 1.62
CA SER A 16 -4.04 -3.69 0.68
C SER A 16 -3.65 -3.10 -0.67
N TYR A 17 -4.16 -1.92 -1.07
CA TYR A 17 -3.75 -1.25 -2.31
C TYR A 17 -2.28 -0.80 -2.30
N PHE A 18 -1.66 -0.69 -1.11
CA PHE A 18 -0.21 -0.48 -0.98
C PHE A 18 0.60 -1.75 -1.21
N LEU A 19 -0.01 -2.93 -1.07
CA LEU A 19 0.68 -4.22 -1.18
C LEU A 19 0.75 -4.73 -2.61
N GLY A 20 -0.17 -4.34 -3.49
CA GLY A 20 -0.20 -4.87 -4.87
C GLY A 20 1.03 -4.60 -5.73
N CYS A 21 2.00 -3.78 -5.28
CA CYS A 21 3.32 -3.67 -5.94
C CYS A 21 4.27 -4.83 -5.64
N PHE A 22 3.98 -5.59 -4.59
CA PHE A 22 4.75 -6.75 -4.14
C PHE A 22 4.09 -8.07 -4.53
N ASP A 23 3.06 -8.04 -5.37
CA ASP A 23 2.48 -9.25 -5.92
C ASP A 23 3.45 -9.89 -6.91
N ILE A 24 3.91 -11.08 -6.54
CA ILE A 24 4.88 -11.86 -7.30
C ILE A 24 4.22 -13.02 -8.07
N TYR A 25 2.88 -13.13 -8.05
CA TYR A 25 2.18 -14.15 -8.84
C TYR A 25 2.55 -14.01 -10.33
N ASP A 26 3.02 -15.10 -10.93
CA ASP A 26 3.59 -15.16 -12.30
C ASP A 26 4.88 -14.34 -12.51
N ARG A 27 5.52 -13.88 -11.42
CA ARG A 27 6.70 -13.01 -11.41
C ARG A 27 7.74 -13.43 -10.38
N GLU A 28 7.66 -14.67 -9.90
CA GLU A 28 8.48 -15.23 -8.82
C GLU A 28 9.97 -15.17 -9.19
N GLU A 29 10.34 -15.59 -10.41
CA GLU A 29 11.72 -15.60 -10.92
C GLU A 29 12.25 -14.21 -11.34
N THR A 30 11.47 -13.14 -11.17
CA THR A 30 11.91 -11.77 -11.53
C THR A 30 11.73 -10.80 -10.39
N LEU A 31 10.49 -10.42 -10.09
CA LEU A 31 10.19 -9.55 -8.96
C LEU A 31 10.42 -10.29 -7.64
N GLY A 32 10.08 -11.57 -7.55
CA GLY A 32 10.34 -12.38 -6.35
C GLY A 32 11.82 -12.39 -5.97
N GLU A 33 12.71 -12.80 -6.89
CA GLU A 33 14.17 -12.76 -6.66
C GLU A 33 14.72 -11.36 -6.32
N GLU A 34 14.07 -10.30 -6.80
CA GLU A 34 14.43 -8.93 -6.43
C GLU A 34 14.00 -8.59 -5.00
N LEU A 35 12.77 -8.97 -4.62
CA LEU A 35 12.19 -8.69 -3.31
C LEU A 35 12.75 -9.56 -2.19
N GLU A 36 13.19 -10.80 -2.48
CA GLU A 36 13.84 -11.71 -1.52
C GLU A 36 15.14 -11.14 -0.91
N LYS A 37 15.70 -10.09 -1.51
CA LYS A 37 16.90 -9.41 -0.99
C LYS A 37 16.62 -8.49 0.20
N PHE A 38 15.34 -8.26 0.51
CA PHE A 38 14.90 -7.33 1.54
C PHE A 38 14.18 -8.09 2.65
N ASP A 39 14.48 -7.75 3.91
CA ASP A 39 13.77 -8.24 5.07
C ASP A 39 12.70 -7.23 5.52
N PRO A 40 11.39 -7.54 5.43
CA PRO A 40 10.36 -6.60 5.85
C PRO A 40 10.34 -6.33 7.36
N ASN A 41 11.05 -7.13 8.18
CA ASN A 41 11.23 -6.83 9.60
C ASN A 41 12.35 -5.80 9.84
N ASN A 42 13.25 -5.62 8.87
CA ASN A 42 14.29 -4.60 8.90
C ASN A 42 13.74 -3.21 8.48
N VAL A 43 13.99 -2.19 9.31
CA VAL A 43 13.48 -0.82 9.10
C VAL A 43 14.03 -0.18 7.82
N GLU A 44 15.31 -0.38 7.53
CA GLU A 44 15.97 0.22 6.36
C GLU A 44 15.45 -0.41 5.07
N ASP A 45 15.28 -1.73 5.07
CA ASP A 45 14.71 -2.48 3.95
C ASP A 45 13.25 -2.08 3.69
N ARG A 46 12.44 -1.91 4.74
CA ARG A 46 11.07 -1.37 4.59
C ARG A 46 11.06 -0.02 3.91
N GLU A 47 11.92 0.90 4.31
CA GLU A 47 11.98 2.22 3.70
C GLU A 47 12.31 2.12 2.20
N VAL A 48 13.27 1.26 1.83
CA VAL A 48 13.61 1.00 0.43
C VAL A 48 12.41 0.40 -0.33
N LEU A 49 11.77 -0.63 0.23
CA LEU A 49 10.60 -1.29 -0.36
C LEU A 49 9.47 -0.28 -0.64
N ILE A 50 9.19 0.59 0.34
CA ILE A 50 8.11 1.57 0.25
C ILE A 50 8.42 2.65 -0.79
N LEU A 51 9.63 3.23 -0.75
CA LEU A 51 10.03 4.30 -1.65
C LEU A 51 10.21 3.83 -3.09
N LYS A 52 10.68 2.59 -3.30
CA LYS A 52 11.00 2.07 -4.64
C LYS A 52 9.80 1.44 -5.35
N TYR A 53 8.92 0.74 -4.62
CA TYR A 53 7.84 -0.05 -5.26
C TYR A 53 6.45 0.50 -4.95
N CYS A 54 6.21 0.93 -3.71
CA CYS A 54 4.88 1.23 -3.23
C CYS A 54 4.39 2.64 -3.62
N LEU A 55 5.15 3.68 -3.27
CA LEU A 55 4.78 5.07 -3.48
C LEU A 55 4.91 5.59 -4.93
N PRO A 56 5.84 5.08 -5.78
CA PRO A 56 5.96 5.53 -7.17
C PRO A 56 4.83 5.06 -8.09
N ARG A 57 3.98 4.11 -7.67
CA ARG A 57 2.88 3.62 -8.50
C ARG A 57 2.01 4.78 -9.00
N LYS A 58 1.69 4.72 -10.30
CA LYS A 58 0.89 5.72 -11.00
C LYS A 58 -0.50 5.80 -10.36
N ARG A 59 -0.78 6.95 -9.74
CA ARG A 59 -2.07 7.29 -9.12
C ARG A 59 -2.24 8.81 -9.29
N SER A 60 -3.47 9.24 -9.52
CA SER A 60 -3.83 10.66 -9.43
C SER A 60 -3.70 11.17 -7.99
N TYR A 61 -3.55 12.48 -7.83
CA TYR A 61 -3.48 13.11 -6.51
C TYR A 61 -4.73 12.82 -5.64
N ARG A 62 -5.91 12.69 -6.26
CA ARG A 62 -7.17 12.31 -5.56
C ARG A 62 -7.15 10.87 -5.07
N GLN A 63 -6.71 9.92 -5.91
CA GLN A 63 -6.52 8.52 -5.50
C GLN A 63 -5.50 8.41 -4.36
N ARG A 64 -4.36 9.12 -4.45
CA ARG A 64 -3.36 9.18 -3.37
C ARG A 64 -3.95 9.71 -2.08
N PHE A 65 -4.75 10.78 -2.14
CA PHE A 65 -5.41 11.34 -0.95
C PHE A 65 -6.41 10.38 -0.31
N LEU A 66 -7.31 9.76 -1.10
CA LEU A 66 -8.28 8.80 -0.57
C LEU A 66 -7.59 7.58 0.04
N LEU A 67 -6.55 7.07 -0.62
CA LEU A 67 -5.78 5.94 -0.13
C LEU A 67 -5.00 6.29 1.16
N TYR A 68 -4.42 7.50 1.23
CA TYR A 68 -3.78 8.01 2.43
C TYR A 68 -4.76 8.13 3.60
N LYS A 69 -5.97 8.66 3.37
CA LYS A 69 -7.01 8.77 4.41
C LYS A 69 -7.58 7.43 4.84
N CYS A 70 -7.69 6.47 3.93
CA CYS A 70 -8.03 5.09 4.26
C CYS A 70 -6.99 4.47 5.21
N LEU A 71 -5.70 4.66 4.92
CA LEU A 71 -4.63 4.18 5.80
C LEU A 71 -4.60 4.89 7.15
N GLU A 72 -4.80 6.22 7.17
CA GLU A 72 -4.91 7.00 8.42
C GLU A 72 -6.01 6.44 9.34
N GLN A 73 -7.18 6.11 8.78
CA GLN A 73 -8.29 5.52 9.52
C GLN A 73 -7.98 4.11 10.02
N ALA A 74 -7.40 3.25 9.18
CA ALA A 74 -7.01 1.90 9.58
C ALA A 74 -5.93 1.90 10.68
N LEU A 75 -5.01 2.88 10.65
CA LEU A 75 -3.99 3.03 11.70
C LEU A 75 -4.57 3.55 13.02
N GLN A 76 -5.62 4.38 12.98
CA GLN A 76 -6.32 4.87 14.18
C GLN A 76 -7.20 3.80 14.86
N ASP A 77 -7.55 2.75 14.13
CA ASP A 77 -8.26 1.58 14.67
C ASP A 77 -7.24 0.59 15.22
N ASP A 78 -7.12 0.50 16.55
CA ASP A 78 -6.18 -0.41 17.23
C ASP A 78 -6.47 -1.89 16.94
N ASP A 79 -7.73 -2.23 16.61
CA ASP A 79 -8.17 -3.60 16.33
C ASP A 79 -8.04 -3.98 14.84
N TYR A 80 -7.62 -3.05 13.98
CA TYR A 80 -7.46 -3.34 12.55
C TYR A 80 -6.37 -4.41 12.31
N ASP A 81 -6.78 -5.54 11.74
CA ASP A 81 -5.90 -6.69 11.46
C ASP A 81 -5.13 -6.51 10.14
N PHE A 82 -4.03 -5.76 10.20
CA PHE A 82 -3.11 -5.61 9.07
C PHE A 82 -2.46 -6.93 8.64
N LYS A 83 -2.26 -7.89 9.56
CA LYS A 83 -1.62 -9.17 9.25
C LYS A 83 -2.46 -10.00 8.29
N SER A 84 -3.79 -9.94 8.41
CA SER A 84 -4.71 -10.61 7.49
C SER A 84 -4.49 -10.23 6.02
N LEU A 85 -3.97 -9.03 5.73
CA LEU A 85 -3.77 -8.54 4.36
C LEU A 85 -2.61 -9.23 3.63
N LEU A 86 -1.71 -9.88 4.37
CA LEU A 86 -0.54 -10.59 3.84
C LEU A 86 -0.68 -12.09 3.93
N LYS A 87 -1.74 -12.59 4.58
CA LYS A 87 -1.93 -14.02 4.81
C LYS A 87 -1.98 -14.76 3.47
N TYR A 88 -1.17 -15.81 3.36
CA TYR A 88 -1.21 -16.69 2.21
C TYR A 88 -2.60 -17.31 2.02
N ASP A 89 -3.13 -17.20 0.81
CA ASP A 89 -4.39 -17.81 0.39
C ASP A 89 -4.14 -18.64 -0.90
N PRO A 90 -4.20 -19.98 -0.83
CA PRO A 90 -3.95 -20.84 -1.98
C PRO A 90 -5.00 -20.72 -3.09
N GLU A 91 -6.16 -20.12 -2.81
CA GLU A 91 -7.21 -19.86 -3.81
C GLU A 91 -7.09 -18.47 -4.44
N SER A 92 -6.16 -17.62 -3.96
CA SER A 92 -5.95 -16.28 -4.50
C SER A 92 -5.05 -16.28 -5.74
N TYR A 93 -5.37 -15.40 -6.69
CA TYR A 93 -4.52 -15.06 -7.83
C TYR A 93 -3.53 -13.94 -7.49
N SER A 94 -2.96 -13.98 -6.29
CA SER A 94 -1.93 -13.06 -5.83
C SER A 94 -1.04 -13.76 -4.82
N SER A 95 0.26 -13.46 -4.82
CA SER A 95 1.20 -14.02 -3.85
C SER A 95 2.24 -12.99 -3.45
N PHE A 96 2.72 -13.06 -2.21
CA PHE A 96 3.80 -12.22 -1.70
C PHE A 96 5.10 -13.01 -1.63
N PRO A 97 6.27 -12.34 -1.54
CA PRO A 97 7.53 -13.02 -1.30
C PRO A 97 7.49 -13.87 -0.02
N ASP A 98 8.31 -14.90 0.01
CA ASP A 98 8.38 -15.82 1.14
C ASP A 98 8.65 -15.09 2.47
N GLY A 99 7.98 -15.53 3.53
CA GLY A 99 8.08 -14.95 4.88
C GLY A 99 7.33 -13.63 5.11
N TRP A 100 6.67 -13.03 4.09
CA TRP A 100 5.90 -11.80 4.28
C TRP A 100 4.62 -12.01 5.11
N ASP A 101 3.98 -13.17 5.03
CA ASP A 101 2.83 -13.55 5.87
C ASP A 101 3.22 -13.85 7.33
N GLU A 102 4.51 -14.08 7.56
CA GLU A 102 5.13 -14.27 8.88
C GLU A 102 5.73 -12.98 9.49
N MET A 103 5.65 -11.85 8.78
CA MET A 103 6.18 -10.56 9.24
C MET A 103 5.76 -10.26 10.69
N GLU A 104 6.74 -9.94 11.54
CA GLU A 104 6.55 -9.82 12.99
C GLU A 104 5.64 -8.65 13.35
N ASN A 105 5.81 -7.53 12.64
CA ASN A 105 5.04 -6.31 12.88
C ASN A 105 4.53 -5.70 11.57
N THR A 106 3.47 -6.31 11.02
CA THR A 106 2.80 -5.81 9.81
C THR A 106 2.29 -4.37 9.99
N ARG A 107 1.79 -4.01 11.18
CA ARG A 107 1.32 -2.64 11.46
C ARG A 107 2.45 -1.63 11.29
N ALA A 108 3.66 -1.91 11.77
CA ALA A 108 4.81 -1.02 11.60
C ALA A 108 5.16 -0.77 10.13
N PHE A 109 4.99 -1.78 9.24
CA PHE A 109 5.16 -1.59 7.80
C PHE A 109 4.18 -0.55 7.23
N PHE A 110 2.93 -0.59 7.67
CA PHE A 110 1.90 0.36 7.28
C PHE A 110 2.09 1.75 7.92
N GLU A 111 2.60 1.83 9.14
CA GLU A 111 3.02 3.09 9.77
C GLU A 111 4.16 3.76 9.01
N ASP A 112 5.15 2.97 8.55
CA ASP A 112 6.24 3.46 7.72
C ASP A 112 5.73 3.96 6.36
N ILE A 113 4.77 3.26 5.74
CA ILE A 113 4.10 3.74 4.52
C ILE A 113 3.45 5.09 4.78
N PHE A 114 2.69 5.22 5.86
CA PHE A 114 1.99 6.46 6.20
C PHE A 114 2.96 7.62 6.38
N ARG A 115 4.00 7.42 7.19
CA ARG A 115 5.08 8.40 7.45
C ARG A 115 5.74 8.86 6.15
N LEU A 116 6.13 7.92 5.28
CA LEU A 116 6.82 8.24 4.03
C LEU A 116 5.87 8.90 3.02
N ALA A 117 4.61 8.44 2.93
CA ALA A 117 3.60 9.04 2.07
C ALA A 117 3.28 10.49 2.47
N THR A 118 3.26 10.83 3.77
CA THR A 118 3.07 12.22 4.23
C THR A 118 4.12 13.16 3.63
N VAL A 119 5.36 12.69 3.46
CA VAL A 119 6.46 13.47 2.90
C VAL A 119 6.43 13.46 1.37
N VAL A 120 6.37 12.26 0.77
CA VAL A 120 6.49 12.07 -0.68
C VAL A 120 5.27 12.62 -1.44
N TRP A 121 4.07 12.53 -0.85
CA TRP A 121 2.82 13.01 -1.47
C TRP A 121 2.36 14.36 -0.91
N ILE A 122 3.20 15.11 -0.19
CA ILE A 122 2.81 16.35 0.52
C ILE A 122 2.02 17.34 -0.37
N ASP A 123 2.45 17.56 -1.61
CA ASP A 123 1.80 18.51 -2.52
C ASP A 123 0.47 17.97 -3.06
N ASP A 124 0.39 16.68 -3.34
CA ASP A 124 -0.85 16.02 -3.75
C ASP A 124 -1.88 16.03 -2.62
N LEU A 125 -1.45 15.74 -1.40
CA LEU A 125 -2.29 15.76 -0.22
C LEU A 125 -2.83 17.16 0.06
N LYS A 126 -1.97 18.18 0.00
CA LYS A 126 -2.37 19.59 0.13
C LYS A 126 -3.33 20.01 -0.98
N LYS A 127 -3.06 19.65 -2.23
CA LYS A 127 -3.93 19.99 -3.34
C LYS A 127 -5.33 19.39 -3.15
N ALA A 128 -5.36 18.09 -2.86
CA ALA A 128 -6.60 17.35 -2.63
C ALA A 128 -7.39 17.86 -1.42
N SER A 129 -6.72 18.29 -0.34
CA SER A 129 -7.40 18.79 0.87
C SER A 129 -8.14 20.11 0.67
N HIS A 130 -7.79 20.90 -0.37
CA HIS A 130 -8.50 22.14 -0.70
C HIS A 130 -9.72 21.92 -1.60
N GLU A 131 -9.92 20.70 -2.11
CA GLU A 131 -11.09 20.36 -2.92
C GLU A 131 -12.26 19.90 -2.05
N ASP A 132 -13.46 19.93 -2.62
CA ASP A 132 -14.64 19.32 -2.03
C ASP A 132 -14.69 17.84 -2.43
N GLN A 133 -14.29 16.94 -1.51
CA GLN A 133 -14.20 15.50 -1.79
C GLN A 133 -15.57 14.87 -2.09
N SER A 134 -16.68 15.50 -1.68
CA SER A 134 -18.03 15.01 -2.00
C SER A 134 -18.36 15.10 -3.49
N LYS A 135 -17.64 15.96 -4.23
CA LYS A 135 -17.79 16.19 -5.67
C LYS A 135 -16.84 15.35 -6.54
N TRP A 136 -16.03 14.50 -5.93
CA TRP A 136 -15.19 13.56 -6.66
C TRP A 136 -15.98 12.38 -7.20
#